data_AF-A0A1H1IWE6-F1
#
_entry.id   AF-A0A1H1IWE6-F1
#
_cell.length_a   1.000
_cell.length_b   1.000
_cell.length_c   1.000
_cell.angle_alpha   90.00
_cell.angle_beta   90.00
_cell.angle_gamma   90.00
#
_symmetry.space_group_name_H-M   'P 1'
#
loop_
_entity.id
_entity.type
_entity.pdbx_description
1 polymer ?
#
loop_
_entity_poly.entity_id
_entity_poly.type
_entity_poly.pdbx_seq_one_letter_code
_entity_poly.pdbx_strand_id
1 'polypeptide(L)' 'MSILGDVAKELLGMFLADARLTTATLILVAIVAALIVWLHVDPVLGGAILLFGSLAIVIEAVLREVRRRASSE' A
#
# COMPACT_ATOMS: atom_id res chain seq x y z
N MET A 1 9.64 -9.51 29.61
CA MET A 1 10.76 -8.68 29.10
C MET A 1 11.82 -9.61 28.54
N SER A 2 11.63 -10.07 27.31
CA SER A 2 12.72 -10.62 26.51
C SER A 2 12.79 -9.73 25.28
N ILE A 3 14.01 -9.33 24.92
CA ILE A 3 14.28 -8.50 23.72
C ILE A 3 13.64 -9.15 22.48
N LEU A 4 13.57 -10.48 22.46
CA LEU A 4 12.93 -11.24 21.38
C LEU A 4 11.42 -10.95 21.26
N GLY A 5 10.71 -10.78 22.37
CA GLY A 5 9.29 -10.43 22.38
C GLY A 5 9.01 -9.02 21.87
N ASP A 6 9.85 -8.05 22.25
CA ASP A 6 9.68 -6.66 21.81
C ASP A 6 10.02 -6.50 20.33
N VAL A 7 11.13 -7.11 19.86
CA VAL A 7 11.50 -7.11 18.43
C VAL A 7 10.45 -7.82 17.59
N ALA A 8 9.89 -8.95 18.03
CA ALA A 8 8.82 -9.63 17.31
C ALA A 8 7.57 -8.77 17.19
N LYS A 9 7.21 -8.03 18.25
CA LYS A 9 6.03 -7.16 18.27
C LYS A 9 6.22 -5.93 17.38
N GLU A 10 7.43 -5.37 17.34
CA GLU A 10 7.77 -4.23 16.50
C GLU A 10 7.89 -4.62 15.03
N LEU A 11 8.49 -5.78 14.73
CA LEU A 11 8.50 -6.37 13.39
C LEU A 11 7.09 -6.66 12.89
N LEU A 12 6.21 -7.22 13.74
CA LEU A 12 4.81 -7.43 13.39
C LEU A 12 4.06 -6.10 13.20
N GLY A 13 4.39 -5.06 13.98
CA GLY A 13 3.84 -3.72 13.80
C GLY A 13 4.21 -3.10 12.46
N MET A 14 5.47 -3.23 12.05
CA MET A 14 5.96 -2.79 10.74
C MET A 14 5.36 -3.64 9.61
N PHE A 15 5.32 -4.96 9.77
CA PHE A 15 4.72 -5.88 8.80
C PHE A 15 3.22 -5.65 8.61
N LEU A 16 2.48 -5.28 9.66
CA LEU A 16 1.05 -5.01 9.55
C LEU A 16 0.76 -3.66 8.87
N ALA A 17 1.62 -2.67 9.11
CA ALA A 17 1.60 -1.43 8.35
C ALA A 17 1.93 -1.67 6.86
N ASP A 18 2.92 -2.52 6.58
CA ASP A 18 3.30 -2.94 5.23
C ASP A 18 2.23 -3.82 4.58
N ALA A 19 1.58 -4.72 5.33
CA ALA A 19 0.53 -5.59 4.82
C ALA A 19 -0.65 -4.78 4.26
N ARG A 20 -0.99 -3.65 4.88
CA ARG A 20 -2.02 -2.75 4.36
C ARG A 20 -1.58 -2.07 3.06
N LEU A 21 -0.31 -1.66 2.98
CA LEU A 21 0.27 -1.08 1.77
C LEU A 21 0.29 -2.11 0.63
N THR A 22 0.76 -3.32 0.91
CA THR A 22 0.76 -4.46 -0.01
C THR A 22 -0.65 -4.79 -0.47
N THR A 23 -1.63 -4.82 0.44
CA THR A 23 -3.04 -5.08 0.09
C THR A 23 -3.58 -4.01 -0.84
N ALA A 24 -3.30 -2.72 -0.58
CA ALA A 24 -3.71 -1.63 -1.46
C ALA A 24 -3.10 -1.77 -2.86
N THR A 25 -1.81 -2.10 -2.94
CA THR A 25 -1.11 -2.33 -4.21
C THR A 25 -1.69 -3.54 -4.95
N LEU A 26 -1.97 -4.66 -4.26
CA LEU A 26 -2.58 -5.84 -4.85
C LEU A 26 -3.99 -5.55 -5.40
N ILE A 27 -4.79 -4.77 -4.67
CA ILE A 27 -6.11 -4.34 -5.14
C ILE A 27 -5.97 -3.49 -6.41
N LEU A 28 -5.05 -2.52 -6.43
CA LEU A 28 -4.81 -1.70 -7.62
C LEU A 28 -4.41 -2.56 -8.82
N VAL A 29 -3.49 -3.51 -8.63
CA VAL A 29 -3.07 -4.44 -9.68
C VAL A 29 -4.24 -5.29 -10.16
N ALA A 30 -5.08 -5.80 -9.25
CA ALA A 30 -6.26 -6.59 -9.62
C ALA A 30 -7.27 -5.77 -10.43
N ILE A 31 -7.50 -4.51 -10.06
CA ILE A 31 -8.37 -3.59 -10.81
C ILE A 31 -7.82 -3.36 -12.22
N VAL A 32 -6.52 -3.05 -12.35
CA VAL A 32 -5.92 -2.81 -13.67
C VAL A 32 -5.92 -4.07 -14.52
N ALA A 33 -5.61 -5.23 -13.94
CA ALA A 33 -5.69 -6.51 -14.63
C ALA A 33 -7.12 -6.78 -15.13
N ALA A 34 -8.14 -6.51 -14.31
CA ALA A 34 -9.53 -6.64 -14.74
C ALA A 34 -9.88 -5.68 -15.89
N LEU A 35 -9.43 -4.42 -15.82
CA LEU A 35 -9.65 -3.43 -16.88
C LEU A 35 -9.02 -3.85 -18.21
N ILE A 36 -7.79 -4.36 -18.18
CA ILE A 36 -7.11 -4.80 -19.41
C ILE A 36 -7.73 -6.08 -19.96
N VAL A 37 -7.96 -7.09 -19.12
CA VAL A 37 -8.39 -8.42 -19.56
C VAL A 37 -9.87 -8.46 -19.95
N TRP A 38 -10.73 -7.76 -19.21
CA TRP A 38 -12.19 -7.85 -19.42
C TRP A 38 -12.71 -6.70 -20.27
N LEU A 39 -12.18 -5.49 -20.07
CA LEU A 39 -12.66 -4.28 -20.72
C LEU A 39 -11.80 -3.89 -21.94
N HIS A 40 -10.77 -4.67 -22.28
CA HIS A 40 -9.86 -4.45 -23.42
C HIS A 40 -9.30 -3.02 -23.46
N VAL A 41 -9.09 -2.44 -22.29
CA VAL A 41 -8.50 -1.10 -22.15
C VAL A 41 -7.07 -1.13 -22.69
N ASP A 42 -6.66 -0.05 -23.35
CA ASP A 42 -5.32 0.11 -23.89
C ASP A 42 -4.26 -0.18 -22.79
N PRO A 43 -3.31 -1.10 -23.03
CA PRO A 43 -2.26 -1.44 -22.07
C PRO A 43 -1.45 -0.23 -21.60
N VAL A 44 -1.28 0.80 -22.43
CA VAL A 44 -0.59 2.04 -22.08
C VAL A 44 -1.37 2.79 -21.00
N LEU A 45 -2.70 2.83 -21.13
CA LEU A 45 -3.58 3.45 -20.13
C LEU A 45 -3.56 2.66 -18.82
N GLY A 46 -3.57 1.33 -18.90
CA GLY A 46 -3.42 0.45 -17.74
C GLY A 46 -2.08 0.67 -17.01
N GLY A 47 -0.98 0.79 -17.76
CA GLY A 47 0.33 1.12 -17.21
C GLY A 47 0.37 2.50 -16.53
N ALA A 48 -0.28 3.51 -17.12
CA ALA A 48 -0.41 4.83 -16.50
C ALA A 48 -1.19 4.76 -15.17
N ILE A 49 -2.30 4.02 -15.13
CA ILE A 49 -3.08 3.83 -13.90
C ILE A 49 -2.25 3.14 -12.82
N LEU A 50 -1.45 2.13 -13.16
CA LEU A 50 -0.52 1.50 -12.20
C LEU A 50 0.53 2.48 -11.69
N LEU A 51 1.14 3.27 -12.58
CA LEU A 51 2.17 4.23 -12.20
C LEU A 51 1.62 5.29 -11.23
N PHE A 52 0.53 5.95 -11.62
CA PHE A 52 -0.05 7.02 -10.78
C PHE A 52 -0.75 6.45 -9.55
N GLY A 53 -1.42 5.30 -9.66
CA GLY A 53 -2.08 4.65 -8.54
C GLY A 53 -1.07 4.15 -7.49
N SER A 54 0.05 3.55 -7.90
CA SER A 54 1.08 3.12 -6.96
C SER A 54 1.74 4.30 -6.25
N LEU A 55 2.02 5.39 -6.98
CA LEU A 55 2.53 6.62 -6.38
C LEU A 55 1.54 7.20 -5.36
N ALA A 56 0.26 7.24 -5.70
CA ALA A 56 -0.79 7.71 -4.81
C ALA A 56 -0.88 6.86 -3.52
N ILE A 57 -0.77 5.53 -3.63
CA ILE A 57 -0.75 4.62 -2.46
C ILE A 57 0.42 4.95 -1.53
N VAL A 58 1.61 5.16 -2.08
CA VAL A 58 2.80 5.53 -1.28
C VAL A 58 2.61 6.88 -0.60
N ILE A 59 2.14 7.89 -1.34
CA ILE A 59 1.89 9.24 -0.79
C ILE A 59 0.85 9.18 0.33
N GLU A 60 -0.27 8.49 0.13
CA GLU A 60 -1.32 8.33 1.15
C GLU A 60 -0.80 7.60 2.39
N ALA A 61 0.07 6.60 2.20
CA ALA A 61 0.68 5.89 3.32
C ALA A 61 1.57 6.80 4.16
N VAL A 62 2.41 7.62 3.51
CA VAL A 62 3.27 8.61 4.19
C VAL A 62 2.42 9.67 4.89
N LEU A 63 1.46 10.28 4.19
CA LEU A 63 0.59 11.32 4.76
C LEU A 63 -0.25 10.81 5.92
N ARG A 64 -0.70 9.55 5.87
CA ARG A 64 -1.41 8.93 6.97
C ARG A 64 -0.51 8.74 8.19
N GLU A 65 0.72 8.30 7.99
CA GLU A 65 1.67 8.14 9.10
C GLU A 65 2.01 9.50 9.73
N VAL A 66 2.18 10.55 8.92
CA VAL A 66 2.36 11.93 9.41
C VAL A 66 1.15 12.37 10.24
N ARG A 67 -0.08 12.17 9.75
CA ARG A 67 -1.31 12.50 10.48
C ARG A 67 -1.47 11.71 11.78
N ARG A 68 -1.10 10.43 11.78
CA ARG A 68 -1.15 9.57 12.96
C ARG A 68 -0.21 10.06 14.06
N ARG A 69 0.98 10.55 13.69
CA ARG A 69 1.95 11.11 14.63
C ARG A 69 1.50 12.48 15.17
N ALA A 70 0.94 13.33 14.31
CA ALA A 70 0.45 14.65 14.68
C ALA A 70 -0.78 14.63 15.62
N SER A 71 -1.49 13.50 15.72
CA SER A 71 -2.65 13.31 16.62
C SER A 71 -2.30 12.60 17.92
N SER A 72 -1.04 12.21 18.12
CA SER A 72 -0.52 11.62 19.35
C SER A 72 0.31 12.58 20.21
N GLU A 73 0.45 13.84 19.77
CA GLU A 73 0.93 14.99 20.58
C GLU A 73 -0.27 15.75 21.14
#